data_AF-A0A8T6RPA2-F1
#
_entry.id   AF-A0A8T6RPA2-F1
#
_cell.length_a   1.000
_cell.length_b   1.000
_cell.length_c   1.000
_cell.angle_alpha   90.00
_cell.angle_beta   90.00
_cell.angle_gamma   90.00
#
_symmetry.space_group_name_H-M   'P 1'
#
loop_
_entity.id
_entity.type
_entity.pdbx_description
1 polymer ?
#
loop_
_entity_poly.entity_id
_entity_poly.type
_entity_poly.pdbx_seq_one_letter_code
_entity_poly.pdbx_strand_id
1 'polypeptide(L)'
;MLDRHALGDDSGNLALVWEGEDGDTRMMTYMELHEQVTKCASGMAQLGIGKGDTVGIYMPMVPETVVQLLACMKIGAICIPIFS
;
A
#
# COMPACT_ATOMS: atom_id res chain seq x y z
N MET A 1 11.51 0.34 -0.60
CA MET A 1 11.42 -0.20 -1.97
C MET A 1 10.62 0.75 -2.85
N LEU A 2 9.35 1.03 -2.52
CA LEU A 2 8.48 1.97 -3.24
C LEU A 2 9.11 3.36 -3.46
N ASP A 3 9.61 4.00 -2.40
CA ASP A 3 10.14 5.37 -2.45
C ASP A 3 11.30 5.56 -3.45
N ARG A 4 12.11 4.52 -3.70
CA ARG A 4 13.20 4.59 -4.69
C ARG A 4 12.68 4.78 -6.12
N HIS A 5 11.61 4.06 -6.48
CA HIS A 5 11.04 4.12 -7.82
C HIS A 5 10.12 5.33 -7.97
N ALA A 6 9.32 5.63 -6.93
CA ALA A 6 8.39 6.75 -6.94
C ALA A 6 9.09 8.12 -7.02
N LEU A 7 10.28 8.26 -6.43
CA LEU A 7 11.05 9.51 -6.45
C LEU A 7 12.18 9.51 -7.49
N GLY A 8 12.27 8.47 -8.31
CA GLY A 8 13.27 8.32 -9.36
C GLY A 8 12.67 8.49 -10.76
N ASP A 9 13.47 8.13 -11.76
CA ASP A 9 13.08 8.22 -13.18
C ASP A 9 11.91 7.29 -13.53
N ASP A 10 11.71 6.23 -12.74
CA ASP A 10 10.62 5.26 -12.90
C ASP A 10 9.26 5.74 -12.35
N SER A 11 9.16 6.97 -11.83
CA SER A 11 7.97 7.45 -11.10
C SER A 11 6.65 7.29 -11.88
N GLY A 12 6.68 7.48 -13.20
CA GLY A 12 5.54 7.33 -14.10
C GLY A 12 5.28 5.90 -14.59
N ASN A 13 6.14 4.94 -14.25
CA ASN A 13 5.93 3.53 -14.62
C ASN A 13 4.83 2.91 -13.76
N LEU A 14 4.08 1.98 -14.34
CA LEU A 14 3.05 1.22 -13.62
C LEU A 14 3.68 0.36 -12.52
N ALA A 15 3.21 0.54 -11.29
CA ALA A 15 3.62 -0.21 -10.11
C ALA A 15 2.60 -1.29 -9.73
N LEU A 16 1.31 -1.03 -10.02
CA LEU A 16 0.22 -1.93 -9.71
C LEU A 16 -0.78 -1.94 -10.87
N VAL A 17 -1.09 -3.13 -11.36
CA VAL A 17 -2.21 -3.40 -12.25
C VAL A 17 -3.08 -4.41 -11.55
N TRP A 18 -4.35 -4.08 -11.38
CA TRP A 18 -5.35 -4.93 -10.74
C TRP A 18 -6.49 -5.16 -11.72
N GLU A 19 -6.90 -6.41 -11.84
CA GLU A 19 -8.05 -6.84 -12.61
C GLU A 19 -9.08 -7.46 -11.67
N GLY A 20 -10.29 -6.90 -11.68
CA GLY A 20 -11.44 -7.40 -10.96
C GLY A 20 -12.18 -8.49 -11.74
N GLU A 21 -13.03 -9.22 -11.03
CA GLU A 21 -13.79 -10.35 -11.60
C GLU A 21 -14.77 -9.92 -12.69
N ASP A 22 -15.29 -8.69 -12.63
CA ASP A 22 -16.19 -8.11 -13.63
C ASP A 22 -15.47 -7.50 -14.85
N GLY A 23 -14.14 -7.69 -14.95
CA GLY A 23 -13.31 -7.10 -16.00
C GLY A 23 -12.84 -5.66 -15.71
N ASP A 24 -13.18 -5.12 -14.55
CA ASP A 24 -12.69 -3.82 -14.10
C ASP A 24 -11.17 -3.83 -13.96
N THR A 25 -10.50 -2.85 -14.56
CA THR A 25 -9.04 -2.71 -14.44
C THR A 25 -8.69 -1.41 -13.73
N ARG A 26 -7.83 -1.50 -12.73
CA ARG A 26 -7.24 -0.34 -12.05
C ARG A 26 -5.73 -0.38 -12.19
N MET A 27 -5.16 0.76 -12.53
CA MET A 27 -3.72 0.92 -12.71
C MET A 27 -3.23 2.05 -11.81
N MET A 28 -2.07 1.87 -11.21
CA MET A 28 -1.38 2.92 -10.46
C MET A 28 0.09 2.95 -10.86
N THR A 29 0.58 4.14 -11.15
CA THR A 29 2.00 4.44 -11.28
C THR A 29 2.71 4.33 -9.92
N TYR A 30 4.04 4.28 -9.93
CA TYR A 30 4.83 4.32 -8.70
C TYR A 30 4.55 5.57 -7.86
N MET A 31 4.38 6.74 -8.51
CA MET A 31 4.05 7.97 -7.80
C MET A 31 2.66 7.90 -7.15
N GLU A 32 1.63 7.48 -7.88
CA GLU A 32 0.26 7.38 -7.34
C GLU A 32 0.19 6.38 -6.18
N LEU A 33 0.86 5.23 -6.30
CA LEU A 33 0.93 4.25 -5.22
C LEU A 33 1.66 4.82 -4.00
N HIS A 34 2.75 5.58 -4.20
CA HIS A 34 3.48 6.23 -3.13
C HIS A 34 2.64 7.27 -2.38
N GLU A 35 1.84 8.06 -3.09
CA GLU A 35 0.93 9.04 -2.46
C GLU A 35 -0.12 8.34 -1.59
N GLN A 36 -0.76 7.29 -2.10
CA GLN A 36 -1.76 6.51 -1.35
C GLN A 36 -1.16 5.84 -0.11
N VAL A 37 0.02 5.21 -0.26
CA VAL A 37 0.75 4.58 0.83
C VAL A 37 1.16 5.60 1.89
N THR A 38 1.68 6.76 1.48
CA THR A 38 2.10 7.82 2.41
C THR A 38 0.92 8.40 3.16
N LYS A 39 -0.22 8.60 2.49
CA LYS A 39 -1.46 9.05 3.13
C LYS A 39 -1.98 8.04 4.15
N CYS A 40 -2.00 6.75 3.79
CA CYS A 40 -2.41 5.67 4.68
C CYS A 40 -1.50 5.54 5.90
N ALA A 41 -0.18 5.56 5.69
CA ALA A 41 0.84 5.55 6.74
C ALA A 41 0.67 6.71 7.73
N SER A 42 0.46 7.93 7.23
CA SER A 42 0.19 9.10 8.07
C SER A 42 -1.13 8.98 8.85
N GLY A 43 -2.15 8.34 8.29
CA GLY A 43 -3.39 8.02 9.00
C GLY A 43 -3.17 7.03 10.15
N MET A 44 -2.45 5.94 9.87
CA MET A 44 -2.09 4.94 10.89
C MET A 44 -1.26 5.56 12.03
N ALA A 45 -0.28 6.40 11.69
CA ALA A 45 0.54 7.10 12.68
C ALA A 45 -0.28 8.04 13.57
N GLN A 46 -1.28 8.74 13.02
CA GLN A 46 -2.20 9.58 13.80
C GLN A 46 -3.07 8.77 14.77
N LEU A 47 -3.34 7.50 14.46
CA LEU A 47 -4.04 6.57 15.35
C LEU A 47 -3.11 5.94 16.42
N GLY A 48 -1.83 6.33 16.44
CA GLY A 48 -0.85 5.83 17.40
C GLY A 48 -0.16 4.53 16.98
N ILE A 49 -0.38 4.05 15.76
CA ILE A 49 0.28 2.85 15.24
C ILE A 49 1.68 3.22 14.77
N GLY A 50 2.67 2.43 15.17
CA GLY A 50 4.06 2.66 14.80
C GLY A 50 4.91 1.41 14.80
N LYS A 51 6.20 1.61 15.07
CA LYS A 51 7.20 0.56 14.95
C LYS A 51 6.96 -0.55 15.96
N GLY A 52 6.81 -1.77 15.46
CA GLY A 52 6.63 -2.99 16.27
C GLY A 52 5.18 -3.32 16.61
N ASP A 53 4.22 -2.42 16.33
CA ASP A 53 2.80 -2.72 16.50
C ASP A 53 2.34 -3.74 15.45
N THR A 54 1.45 -4.65 15.84
CA THR A 54 0.87 -5.65 14.93
C THR A 54 -0.44 -5.15 14.34
N VAL A 55 -0.56 -5.18 13.02
CA VAL A 55 -1.76 -4.75 12.28
C VAL A 55 -2.29 -5.93 11.47
N GLY A 56 -3.50 -6.39 11.81
CA GLY A 56 -4.21 -7.40 11.03
C GLY A 56 -4.84 -6.79 9.78
N ILE A 57 -4.59 -7.37 8.62
CA ILE A 57 -5.26 -7.00 7.36
C ILE A 57 -6.25 -8.11 7.00
N TYR A 58 -7.54 -7.78 7.02
CA TYR A 58 -8.62 -8.69 6.62
C TYR A 58 -9.43 -8.06 5.50
N MET A 59 -8.98 -8.28 4.26
CA MET A 59 -9.54 -7.69 3.05
C MET A 59 -9.35 -8.64 1.86
N PRO A 60 -10.22 -8.57 0.85
CA PRO A 60 -10.03 -9.30 -0.41
C PRO A 60 -8.80 -8.82 -1.18
N MET A 61 -8.50 -9.47 -2.30
CA MET A 61 -7.43 -9.08 -3.22
C MET A 61 -7.82 -7.84 -4.03
N VAL A 62 -7.81 -6.68 -3.39
CA VAL A 62 -8.05 -5.35 -3.98
C VAL A 62 -6.79 -4.48 -3.88
N PRO A 63 -6.65 -3.42 -4.69
CA PRO A 63 -5.47 -2.57 -4.68
C PRO A 63 -5.13 -1.97 -3.30
N GLU A 64 -6.15 -1.67 -2.50
CA GLU A 64 -6.05 -1.11 -1.16
C GLU A 64 -5.33 -2.06 -0.19
N THR A 65 -5.36 -3.37 -0.44
CA THR A 65 -4.60 -4.38 0.32
C THR A 65 -3.10 -4.17 0.16
N VAL A 66 -2.65 -3.86 -1.06
CA VAL A 66 -1.24 -3.52 -1.31
C VAL A 66 -0.87 -2.21 -0.63
N VAL A 67 -1.75 -1.21 -0.67
CA VAL A 67 -1.54 0.09 -0.01
C VAL A 67 -1.36 -0.09 1.51
N GLN A 68 -2.23 -0.85 2.17
CA GLN A 68 -2.14 -1.07 3.62
C GLN A 68 -0.89 -1.86 4.01
N LEU A 69 -0.55 -2.89 3.23
CA LEU A 69 0.66 -3.68 3.45
C LEU A 69 1.92 -2.80 3.38
N LEU A 70 2.02 -1.95 2.36
CA LEU A 70 3.16 -1.05 2.20
C LEU A 70 3.16 0.08 3.24
N ALA A 71 1.99 0.56 3.67
CA ALA A 71 1.86 1.55 4.73
C ALA A 71 2.37 1.01 6.08
N CYS A 72 1.98 -0.22 6.47
CA CYS A 72 2.55 -0.93 7.63
C CYS A 72 4.08 -0.91 7.59
N MET A 73 4.65 -1.35 6.46
CA MET A 73 6.10 -1.44 6.29
C MET A 73 6.76 -0.06 6.39
N LYS A 74 6.12 1.00 5.86
CA LYS A 74 6.65 2.37 5.87
C LYS A 74 6.76 2.93 7.30
N ILE A 75 5.80 2.63 8.17
CA ILE A 75 5.83 3.07 9.59
C ILE A 75 6.55 2.09 10.52
N GLY A 76 7.01 0.94 10.00
CA GLY A 76 7.69 -0.09 10.78
C GLY A 76 6.75 -0.98 11.60
N ALA A 77 5.45 -0.98 11.30
CA ALA A 77 4.48 -1.90 11.87
C ALA A 77 4.64 -3.31 11.28
N ILE A 78 4.19 -4.31 12.02
CA ILE A 78 4.19 -5.72 11.65
C ILE A 78 2.82 -6.05 11.06
N CYS A 79 2.78 -6.27 9.76
CA CYS A 79 1.54 -6.57 9.05
C CYS A 79 1.23 -8.08 9.11
N ILE A 80 -0.01 -8.44 9.47
CA ILE A 80 -0.51 -9.81 9.57
C ILE A 80 -1.66 -9.98 8.55
N PRO A 81 -1.38 -10.44 7.32
CA PRO A 81 -2.43 -10.71 6.35
C PRO A 81 -3.26 -11.92 6.78
N ILE A 82 -4.57 -11.74 6.82
CA ILE A 82 -5.55 -12.79 7.16
C ILE A 82 -6.30 -13.11 5.87
N PHE A 83 -6.14 -14.34 5.39
CA PHE A 83 -6.83 -14.81 4.19
C PHE A 83 -8.33 -14.97 4.46
N SER A 84 -9.14 -14.36 3.60
CA SER A 84 -10.61 -14.51 3.54
C SER A 84 -11.02 -15.48 2.45
#